data_AF-A0AB39L665-F1
#
_entry.id   AF-A0AB39L665-F1
#
_cell.length_a   1.000
_cell.length_b   1.000
_cell.length_c   1.000
_cell.angle_alpha   90.00
_cell.angle_beta   90.00
_cell.angle_gamma   90.00
#
_symmetry.space_group_name_H-M   'P 1'
#
loop_
_entity.id
_entity.type
_entity.pdbx_description
1 polymer ?
#
loop_
_entity_poly.entity_id
_entity_poly.type
_entity_poly.pdbx_seq_one_letter_code
_entity_poly.pdbx_strand_id
1 'polypeptide(L)' 'MQKLTIAELAAESVELLPGRETLLADFNVALISASNASLAANVLTVCSSASSAALQGIVVAQS' A
#
# COMPACT_ATOMS: atom_id res chain seq x y z
N MET A 1 43.12 3.93 18.33
CA MET A 1 42.34 3.44 17.18
C MET A 1 43.29 2.68 16.28
N GLN A 2 43.24 1.34 16.29
CA GLN A 2 44.06 0.52 15.40
C GLN A 2 43.53 0.64 13.97
N LYS A 3 44.44 0.83 13.02
CA LYS A 3 44.13 0.98 11.60
C LYS A 3 43.90 -0.41 11.01
N LEU A 4 42.66 -0.74 10.71
CA LEU A 4 42.28 -1.98 10.03
C LEU A 4 42.95 -2.03 8.65
N THR A 5 43.54 -3.18 8.33
CA THR A 5 44.13 -3.45 7.02
C THR A 5 43.02 -3.81 6.02
N ILE A 6 43.26 -3.60 4.71
CA ILE A 6 42.26 -3.92 3.67
C ILE A 6 41.85 -5.40 3.70
N ALA A 7 42.77 -6.28 4.14
CA ALA A 7 42.49 -7.70 4.34
C ALA A 7 41.50 -7.94 5.50
N GLU A 8 41.58 -7.17 6.58
CA GLU A 8 40.65 -7.26 7.71
C GLU A 8 39.28 -6.65 7.35
N LEU A 9 39.24 -5.58 6.55
CA LEU A 9 37.99 -5.02 6.04
C LEU A 9 37.27 -5.97 5.07
N ALA A 10 38.02 -6.74 4.28
CA ALA A 10 37.45 -7.78 3.42
C ALA A 10 37.02 -9.03 4.21
N ALA A 11 37.63 -9.27 5.38
CA ALA A 11 37.28 -10.35 6.29
C ALA A 11 36.11 -9.99 7.23
N GLU A 12 35.78 -8.70 7.35
CA GLU A 12 34.52 -8.22 7.91
C GLU A 12 33.40 -8.56 6.94
N SER A 13 33.07 -9.86 6.88
CA SER A 13 31.87 -10.34 6.22
C SER A 13 30.71 -9.58 6.84
N VAL A 14 30.05 -8.77 6.03
CA VAL A 14 28.77 -8.13 6.35
C VAL A 14 27.94 -9.14 7.11
N GLU A 15 27.79 -8.92 8.42
CA GLU A 15 26.78 -9.61 9.22
C GLU A 15 25.47 -9.12 8.64
N LEU A 16 25.02 -9.84 7.59
CA LEU A 16 23.72 -9.64 6.99
C LEU A 16 22.77 -9.64 8.16
N LEU A 17 22.11 -8.50 8.39
CA LEU A 17 20.99 -8.43 9.31
C LEU A 17 20.16 -9.68 9.03
N PRO A 18 19.86 -10.49 10.07
CA PRO A 18 19.15 -11.74 9.85
C PRO A 18 17.98 -11.46 8.92
N GLY A 19 17.82 -12.29 7.88
CA GLY A 19 16.69 -12.20 6.97
C GLY A 19 15.41 -12.08 7.79
N ARG A 20 14.36 -11.49 7.21
CA ARG A 20 13.07 -11.24 7.91
C ARG A 20 12.33 -12.53 8.31
N GLU A 21 13.03 -13.65 8.40
CA GLU A 21 12.62 -14.98 8.83
C GLU A 21 12.09 -15.02 10.28
N THR A 22 12.22 -13.94 11.07
CA THR A 22 11.69 -13.84 12.45
C THR A 22 10.28 -13.29 12.54
N LEU A 23 9.66 -12.84 11.45
CA LEU A 23 8.22 -12.59 11.42
C LEU A 23 7.50 -13.92 11.15
N LEU A 24 7.35 -14.74 12.19
CA LEU A 24 6.45 -15.92 12.16
C LEU A 24 4.99 -15.55 11.80
N ALA A 25 4.68 -14.24 11.71
CA ALA A 25 3.41 -13.66 11.31
C ALA A 25 3.64 -12.32 10.56
N ASP A 26 4.23 -12.35 9.36
CA ASP A 26 4.31 -11.21 8.44
C ASP A 26 2.97 -11.03 7.66
N PHE A 27 1.91 -10.64 8.38
CA PHE A 27 0.58 -10.48 7.80
C PHE A 27 0.32 -9.03 7.39
N ASN A 28 0.48 -8.75 6.10
CA ASN A 28 0.16 -7.45 5.51
C ASN A 28 -1.28 -7.45 4.94
N VAL A 29 -2.28 -7.29 5.82
CA VAL A 29 -3.69 -7.40 5.43
C VAL A 29 -4.36 -6.03 5.39
N ALA A 30 -4.93 -5.66 4.24
CA ALA A 30 -5.79 -4.50 4.08
C ALA A 30 -7.21 -4.95 3.72
N LEU A 31 -8.10 -5.02 4.71
CA LEU A 31 -9.52 -5.29 4.48
C LEU A 31 -10.22 -3.98 4.09
N ILE A 32 -10.68 -3.91 2.84
CA ILE A 32 -11.38 -2.74 2.33
C ILE A 32 -12.82 -3.12 1.97
N SER A 33 -13.77 -2.48 2.63
CA SER A 33 -15.18 -2.52 2.23
C SER A 33 -15.56 -1.14 1.76
N ALA A 34 -15.89 -1.02 0.48
CA ALA A 34 -16.29 0.24 -0.12
C ALA A 34 -17.56 0.03 -0.94
N SER A 35 -18.55 0.88 -0.68
CA SER A 35 -19.82 0.89 -1.42
C SER A 35 -20.01 2.29 -1.96
N ASN A 36 -20.29 2.40 -3.26
CA ASN A 36 -20.65 3.65 -3.89
C ASN A 36 -21.97 3.46 -4.63
N ALA A 37 -22.95 4.29 -4.29
CA ALA A 37 -24.28 4.27 -4.88
C ALA A 37 -24.57 5.67 -5.44
N SER A 38 -25.06 5.72 -6.68
CA SER A 38 -25.35 6.96 -7.39
C SER A 38 -26.70 6.82 -8.06
N LEU A 39 -27.64 7.70 -7.69
CA LEU A 39 -28.99 7.75 -8.24
C LEU A 39 -29.24 9.15 -8.79
N ALA A 40 -29.42 9.25 -10.10
CA ALA A 40 -29.95 10.43 -10.77
C ALA A 40 -31.40 10.12 -11.19
N ALA A 41 -32.37 10.88 -10.67
CA ALA A 41 -33.77 10.73 -11.06
C ALA A 41 -34.39 12.09 -11.37
N ASN A 42 -35.04 12.17 -12.52
CA ASN A 42 -35.81 13.32 -12.98
C ASN A 42 -37.30 12.98 -12.81
N VAL A 43 -37.91 13.42 -11.71
CA VAL A 43 -39.31 13.12 -11.38
C VAL A 43 -40.18 14.32 -11.72
N LEU A 44 -41.13 14.13 -12.64
CA LEU A 44 -42.08 15.16 -13.11
C LEU A 44 -41.41 16.40 -13.74
N THR A 45 -40.36 16.21 -14.53
CA THR A 45 -39.59 17.31 -15.12
C THR A 45 -39.72 17.38 -16.64
N VAL A 46 -39.70 18.62 -17.18
CA VAL A 46 -39.69 18.93 -18.63
C VAL A 46 -38.40 19.71 -18.93
N CYS A 47 -37.67 19.33 -19.99
CA CYS A 47 -36.37 19.91 -20.35
C CYS A 47 -35.27 19.83 -19.26
N SER A 48 -35.17 18.70 -18.57
CA SER A 48 -34.20 18.50 -17.48
C SER A 48 -33.16 17.43 -17.78
N SER A 49 -31.94 17.59 -17.26
CA SER A 49 -30.88 16.59 -17.27
C SER A 49 -30.59 16.12 -15.84
N ALA A 50 -30.57 14.80 -15.64
CA ALA A 50 -30.08 14.19 -14.40
C ALA A 50 -28.86 13.36 -14.75
N SER A 51 -27.70 13.80 -14.25
CA SER A 51 -26.44 13.10 -14.35
C SER A 51 -26.00 12.72 -12.95
N SER A 52 -25.55 11.48 -12.76
CA SER A 52 -25.00 11.05 -11.49
C SER A 52 -23.82 10.13 -11.76
N ALA A 53 -22.74 10.33 -11.00
CA ALA A 53 -21.51 9.57 -11.12
C ALA A 53 -21.03 9.13 -9.72
N ALA A 54 -21.02 7.81 -9.50
CA ALA A 54 -20.43 7.18 -8.31
C ALA A 54 -18.96 6.84 -8.59
N LEU A 55 -18.09 7.85 -8.71
CA LEU A 55 -16.66 7.62 -8.88
C LEU A 55 -16.03 7.24 -7.53
N GLN A 56 -15.33 6.11 -7.49
CA GLN A 56 -14.59 5.65 -6.30
C GLN A 56 -13.20 5.20 -6.71
N GLY A 57 -12.17 5.74 -6.06
CA GLY A 57 -10.77 5.36 -6.22
C GLY A 57 -10.22 4.86 -4.90
N ILE A 58 -9.64 3.66 -4.90
CA ILE A 58 -9.05 3.04 -3.71
C ILE A 58 -7.64 2.63 -4.09
N VAL A 59 -6.64 3.15 -3.36
CA VAL A 59 -5.23 2.81 -3.55
C VAL A 59 -4.70 2.31 -2.23
N VAL A 60 -4.13 1.10 -2.25
CA VAL A 60 -3.42 0.52 -1.11
C VAL A 60 -1.96 0.35 -1.49
N ALA A 61 -1.08 0.95 -0.70
CA ALA A 61 0.36 0.73 -0.75
C ALA A 61 0.78 0.12 0.59
N GLN A 62 1.44 -1.03 0.51
CA GLN A 62 1.82 -1.86 1.64
C GLN A 62 3.34 -2.15 1.53
N SER A 63 4.08 -1.96 2.63
CA SER A 63 5.55 -2.09 2.73
C SER A 63 5.98 -3.23 3.64
#